data_AF-A0A957V1H5-F1
#
_entry.id   AF-A0A957V1H5-F1
#
_cell.length_a   1.000
_cell.length_b   1.000
_cell.length_c   1.000
_cell.angle_alpha   90.00
_cell.angle_beta   90.00
_cell.angle_gamma   90.00
#
_symmetry.space_group_name_H-M   'P 1'
#
loop_
_entity.id
_entity.type
_entity.pdbx_description
1 polymer ?
#
loop_
_entity_poly.entity_id
_entity_poly.type
_entity_poly.pdbx_seq_one_letter_code
_entity_poly.pdbx_strand_id
1 'polypeptide(L)'
;SLAMQQATIAYEAAQARYDDVMNGATAADIASAGASVRQAQVQLETVQNSMPSDMAVAEASVNQAKAQLDELMAGARSEDIAAAEADVAAATAALQQALVGLRNTELRAPFTGVVATLNAAVGEQVSPGAPVAQLADVTAWEIETSDLTELDVV
;
A
#
# COMPACT_ATOMS: atom_id res chain seq x y z
N SER A 1 0.94 13.20 12.03
CA SER A 1 -0.33 12.84 12.70
C SER A 1 -0.35 11.35 12.97
N LEU A 2 -1.10 10.87 13.98
CA LEU A 2 -1.23 9.43 14.27
C LEU A 2 -1.73 8.64 13.06
N ALA A 3 -2.70 9.19 12.31
CA ALA A 3 -3.27 8.58 11.12
C ALA A 3 -2.23 8.37 9.99
N MET A 4 -1.34 9.34 9.76
CA MET A 4 -0.25 9.17 8.79
C MET A 4 0.69 8.04 9.21
N GLN A 5 1.09 8.03 10.48
CA GLN A 5 2.00 7.00 11.00
C GLN A 5 1.39 5.59 10.87
N GLN A 6 0.11 5.42 11.20
CA GLN A 6 -0.59 4.15 11.03
C GLN A 6 -0.68 3.73 9.56
N ALA A 7 -0.95 4.67 8.65
CA ALA A 7 -1.03 4.38 7.22
C ALA A 7 0.35 4.02 6.62
N THR A 8 1.43 4.67 7.07
CA THR A 8 2.80 4.30 6.67
C THR A 8 3.15 2.89 7.13
N ILE A 9 2.87 2.55 8.38
CA ILE A 9 3.10 1.19 8.90
C ILE A 9 2.30 0.15 8.10
N ALA A 10 1.04 0.44 7.76
CA ALA A 10 0.21 -0.46 6.97
C ALA A 10 0.74 -0.64 5.54
N TYR A 11 1.22 0.44 4.91
CA TYR A 11 1.87 0.40 3.60
C TYR A 11 3.16 -0.44 3.63
N GLU A 12 4.03 -0.21 4.62
CA GLU A 12 5.26 -0.99 4.80
C GLU A 12 4.97 -2.47 5.03
N ALA A 13 3.97 -2.79 5.85
CA ALA A 13 3.56 -4.17 6.09
C ALA A 13 2.97 -4.86 4.84
N ALA A 14 2.19 -4.13 4.05
CA ALA A 14 1.65 -4.64 2.78
C ALA A 14 2.77 -4.87 1.75
N GLN A 15 3.74 -3.95 1.68
CA GLN A 15 4.90 -4.08 0.81
C GLN A 15 5.78 -5.27 1.21
N ALA A 16 6.04 -5.45 2.51
CA ALA A 16 6.78 -6.61 3.00
C ALA A 16 6.08 -7.94 2.64
N ARG A 17 4.74 -8.01 2.78
CA ARG A 17 3.98 -9.19 2.34
C ARG A 17 4.06 -9.44 0.84
N TYR A 18 3.99 -8.39 0.04
CA TYR A 18 4.15 -8.50 -1.41
C TYR A 18 5.55 -9.03 -1.77
N ASP A 19 6.58 -8.51 -1.11
CA ASP A 19 7.95 -8.98 -1.29
C ASP A 19 8.12 -10.44 -0.85
N ASP A 20 7.49 -10.86 0.26
CA ASP A 20 7.48 -12.25 0.72
C ASP A 20 6.82 -13.19 -0.32
N VAL A 21 5.67 -12.76 -0.88
CA VAL A 21 4.97 -13.51 -1.93
C VAL A 21 5.81 -13.58 -3.21
N MET A 22 6.47 -12.49 -3.60
CA MET A 22 7.31 -12.45 -4.80
C MET A 22 8.61 -13.24 -4.67
N ASN A 23 9.23 -13.24 -3.49
CA ASN A 23 10.46 -13.98 -3.24
C ASN A 23 10.22 -15.49 -3.16
N GLY A 24 8.99 -15.92 -2.83
CA GLY A 24 8.61 -17.33 -2.80
C GLY A 24 9.49 -18.18 -1.86
N ALA A 25 9.60 -19.47 -2.15
CA ALA A 25 10.48 -20.37 -1.41
C ALA A 25 11.95 -20.05 -1.70
N THR A 26 12.77 -19.94 -0.64
CA THR A 26 14.19 -19.63 -0.83
C THR A 26 14.96 -20.82 -1.40
N ALA A 27 16.15 -20.58 -1.96
CA ALA A 27 17.03 -21.66 -2.41
C ALA A 27 17.37 -22.66 -1.29
N ALA A 28 17.40 -22.20 -0.03
CA ALA A 28 17.60 -23.07 1.14
C ALA A 28 16.40 -23.99 1.37
N ASP A 29 15.18 -23.47 1.21
CA ASP A 29 13.94 -24.24 1.35
C ASP A 29 13.85 -25.33 0.28
N ILE A 30 14.14 -24.97 -0.98
CA ILE A 30 14.19 -25.92 -2.11
C ILE A 30 15.25 -27.00 -1.87
N ALA A 31 16.44 -26.63 -1.39
CA ALA A 31 17.49 -27.58 -1.07
C ALA A 31 17.09 -28.54 0.07
N SER A 32 16.39 -28.03 1.08
CA SER A 32 15.87 -28.85 2.19
C SER A 32 14.79 -29.82 1.73
N ALA A 33 13.85 -29.39 0.90
CA ALA A 33 12.82 -30.24 0.31
C ALA A 33 13.44 -31.30 -0.63
N GLY A 34 14.46 -30.95 -1.40
CA GLY A 34 15.23 -31.90 -2.21
C GLY A 34 16.01 -32.92 -1.37
N ALA A 35 16.43 -32.56 -0.15
CA ALA A 35 16.99 -33.51 0.81
C ALA A 35 15.91 -34.47 1.35
N SER A 36 14.72 -33.97 1.67
CA SER A 36 13.57 -34.79 2.09
C SER A 36 13.15 -35.80 1.02
N VAL A 37 13.12 -35.39 -0.26
CA VAL A 37 12.86 -36.31 -1.40
C VAL A 37 13.91 -37.42 -1.46
N ARG A 38 15.20 -37.08 -1.36
CA ARG A 38 16.28 -38.08 -1.34
C ARG A 38 16.14 -39.04 -0.17
N GLN A 39 15.80 -38.55 1.02
CA GLN A 39 15.62 -39.40 2.18
C GLN A 39 14.43 -40.37 2.01
N ALA A 40 13.31 -39.88 1.47
CA ALA A 40 12.15 -40.72 1.16
C ALA A 40 12.49 -41.80 0.11
N GLN A 41 13.31 -41.47 -0.90
CA GLN A 41 13.77 -42.43 -1.92
C GLN A 41 14.66 -43.53 -1.32
N VAL A 42 15.60 -43.17 -0.44
CA VAL A 42 16.44 -44.15 0.28
C VAL A 42 15.58 -45.07 1.15
N GLN A 43 14.55 -44.53 1.80
CA GLN A 43 13.59 -45.31 2.59
C GLN A 43 12.82 -46.29 1.71
N LEU A 44 12.34 -45.85 0.53
CA LEU A 44 11.67 -46.69 -0.45
C LEU A 44 12.56 -47.84 -0.92
N GLU A 45 13.83 -47.56 -1.26
CA GLU A 45 14.78 -48.59 -1.69
C GLU A 45 15.07 -49.61 -0.58
N THR A 46 15.14 -49.17 0.67
CA THR A 46 15.31 -50.06 1.83
C THR A 46 14.10 -50.97 2.02
N VAL A 47 12.88 -50.41 1.92
CA VAL A 47 11.61 -51.16 2.06
C VAL A 47 11.42 -52.13 0.89
N GLN A 48 11.76 -51.72 -0.33
CA GLN A 48 11.69 -52.56 -1.52
C GLN A 48 12.55 -53.82 -1.40
N ASN A 49 13.72 -53.72 -0.75
CA ASN A 49 14.62 -54.85 -0.51
C ASN A 49 14.23 -55.72 0.71
N SER A 50 13.40 -55.21 1.64
CA SER A 50 13.16 -55.86 2.93
C SER A 50 11.72 -56.35 3.12
N MET A 51 10.72 -55.58 2.69
CA MET A 51 9.29 -55.76 3.00
C MET A 51 8.39 -55.24 1.87
N PRO A 52 7.97 -56.10 0.92
CA PRO A 52 7.10 -55.69 -0.20
C PRO A 52 5.73 -55.15 0.23
N SER A 53 5.23 -55.52 1.41
CA SER A 53 3.93 -55.07 1.94
C SER A 53 3.89 -53.56 2.22
N ASP A 54 5.04 -52.96 2.50
CA ASP A 54 5.14 -51.57 2.96
C ASP A 54 5.57 -50.62 1.83
N MET A 55 5.80 -51.16 0.63
CA MET A 55 6.20 -50.40 -0.55
C MET A 55 5.19 -49.29 -0.88
N ALA A 56 3.89 -49.56 -0.80
CA ALA A 56 2.87 -48.57 -1.10
C ALA A 56 2.95 -47.34 -0.17
N VAL A 57 3.32 -47.55 1.09
CA VAL A 57 3.49 -46.46 2.07
C VAL A 57 4.74 -45.65 1.75
N ALA A 58 5.84 -46.32 1.40
CA ALA A 58 7.09 -45.66 1.04
C ALA A 58 6.98 -44.88 -0.28
N GLU A 59 6.26 -45.42 -1.28
CA GLU A 59 5.97 -44.71 -2.54
C GLU A 59 5.09 -43.48 -2.30
N ALA A 60 4.08 -43.59 -1.44
CA ALA A 60 3.25 -42.46 -1.05
C ALA A 60 4.08 -41.34 -0.38
N SER A 61 5.04 -41.70 0.47
CA SER A 61 5.96 -40.76 1.12
C SER A 61 6.87 -40.04 0.11
N VAL A 62 7.41 -40.76 -0.87
CA VAL A 62 8.20 -40.15 -1.97
C VAL A 62 7.35 -39.20 -2.79
N ASN A 63 6.13 -39.58 -3.14
CA ASN A 63 5.22 -38.75 -3.92
C ASN A 63 4.82 -37.48 -3.16
N GLN A 64 4.57 -37.59 -1.85
CA GLN A 64 4.31 -36.44 -1.00
C GLN A 64 5.49 -35.47 -0.95
N ALA A 65 6.71 -35.99 -0.72
CA ALA A 65 7.91 -35.16 -0.66
C ALA A 65 8.20 -34.47 -2.01
N LYS A 66 7.96 -35.17 -3.13
CA LYS A 66 8.08 -34.58 -4.48
C LYS A 66 7.05 -33.50 -4.73
N ALA A 67 5.78 -33.75 -4.40
CA ALA A 67 4.73 -32.75 -4.54
C ALA A 67 5.03 -31.48 -3.74
N GLN A 68 5.61 -31.64 -2.54
CA GLN A 68 6.03 -30.50 -1.71
C GLN A 68 7.18 -29.72 -2.34
N LEU A 69 8.17 -30.42 -2.93
CA LEU A 69 9.26 -29.76 -3.66
C LEU A 69 8.74 -29.03 -4.91
N ASP A 70 7.85 -29.67 -5.66
CA ASP A 70 7.25 -29.09 -6.87
C ASP A 70 6.41 -27.84 -6.54
N GLU A 71 5.68 -27.85 -5.41
CA GLU A 71 4.95 -26.67 -4.93
C GLU A 71 5.89 -25.51 -4.56
N LEU A 72 7.01 -25.81 -3.87
CA LEU A 72 8.02 -24.79 -3.57
C LEU A 72 8.71 -24.25 -4.83
N MET A 73 8.94 -25.09 -5.84
CA MET A 73 9.53 -24.70 -7.12
C MET A 73 8.57 -23.94 -8.03
N ALA A 74 7.27 -24.21 -7.94
CA ALA A 74 6.23 -23.49 -8.68
C ALA A 74 6.09 -22.03 -8.22
N GLY A 75 6.53 -21.71 -6.99
CA GLY A 75 6.50 -20.37 -6.43
C GLY A 75 5.10 -19.91 -6.04
N ALA A 76 4.93 -18.60 -5.83
CA ALA A 76 3.63 -18.04 -5.48
C ALA A 76 2.62 -18.15 -6.62
N ARG A 77 1.37 -18.48 -6.27
CA ARG A 77 0.28 -18.59 -7.24
C ARG A 77 -0.11 -17.20 -7.74
N SER A 78 -0.61 -17.11 -8.97
CA SER A 78 -1.07 -15.84 -9.56
C SER A 78 -2.13 -15.13 -8.71
N GLU A 79 -2.96 -15.90 -8.02
CA GLU A 79 -4.02 -15.44 -7.13
C GLU A 79 -3.44 -14.80 -5.87
N ASP A 80 -2.37 -15.36 -5.31
CA ASP A 80 -1.69 -14.82 -4.13
C ASP A 80 -0.97 -13.52 -4.47
N ILE A 81 -0.34 -13.46 -5.66
CA ILE A 81 0.27 -12.24 -6.19
C ILE A 81 -0.79 -11.15 -6.38
N ALA A 82 -1.89 -11.46 -7.04
CA ALA A 82 -2.97 -10.49 -7.28
C ALA A 82 -3.60 -9.99 -5.97
N ALA A 83 -3.72 -10.85 -4.96
CA ALA A 83 -4.19 -10.46 -3.63
C ALA A 83 -3.18 -9.51 -2.95
N ALA A 84 -1.88 -9.82 -2.99
CA ALA A 84 -0.85 -8.97 -2.42
C ALA A 84 -0.74 -7.61 -3.12
N GLU A 85 -0.87 -7.58 -4.45
CA GLU A 85 -0.94 -6.32 -5.23
C GLU A 85 -2.15 -5.46 -4.80
N ALA A 86 -3.31 -6.09 -4.62
CA ALA A 86 -4.52 -5.40 -4.16
C ALA A 86 -4.34 -4.82 -2.75
N ASP A 87 -3.69 -5.56 -1.86
CA ASP A 87 -3.38 -5.10 -0.49
C ASP A 87 -2.44 -3.88 -0.51
N VAL A 88 -1.37 -3.92 -1.32
CA VAL A 88 -0.45 -2.78 -1.51
C VAL A 88 -1.20 -1.58 -2.08
N ALA A 89 -2.07 -1.77 -3.08
CA ALA A 89 -2.87 -0.71 -3.66
C ALA A 89 -3.82 -0.07 -2.62
N ALA A 90 -4.48 -0.88 -1.80
CA ALA A 90 -5.36 -0.40 -0.73
C ALA A 90 -4.59 0.39 0.34
N ALA A 91 -3.43 -0.12 0.77
CA ALA A 91 -2.59 0.56 1.76
C ALA A 91 -2.02 1.89 1.21
N THR A 92 -1.66 1.91 -0.07
CA THR A 92 -1.22 3.14 -0.76
C THR A 92 -2.34 4.20 -0.78
N ALA A 93 -3.57 3.80 -1.09
CA ALA A 93 -4.72 4.71 -1.09
C ALA A 93 -4.98 5.28 0.31
N ALA A 94 -4.89 4.44 1.36
CA ALA A 94 -5.03 4.89 2.74
C ALA A 94 -3.93 5.90 3.15
N LEU A 95 -2.68 5.65 2.73
CA LEU A 95 -1.58 6.58 2.97
C LEU A 95 -1.82 7.93 2.27
N GLN A 96 -2.26 7.93 1.01
CA GLN A 96 -2.60 9.16 0.29
C GLN A 96 -3.72 9.94 0.98
N GLN A 97 -4.77 9.26 1.43
CA GLN A 97 -5.86 9.90 2.18
C GLN A 97 -5.35 10.53 3.49
N ALA A 98 -4.49 9.83 4.22
CA ALA A 98 -3.90 10.36 5.45
C ALA A 98 -3.01 11.59 5.18
N LEU A 99 -2.26 11.59 4.08
CA LEU A 99 -1.46 12.75 3.65
C LEU A 99 -2.33 13.94 3.25
N VAL A 100 -3.42 13.71 2.52
CA VAL A 100 -4.40 14.76 2.18
C VAL A 100 -5.04 15.32 3.44
N GLY A 101 -5.43 14.46 4.38
CA GLY A 101 -5.97 14.86 5.68
C GLY A 101 -4.97 15.74 6.45
N LEU A 102 -3.70 15.34 6.50
CA LEU A 102 -2.63 16.12 7.12
C LEU A 102 -2.44 17.47 6.42
N ARG A 103 -2.38 17.50 5.10
CA ARG A 103 -2.26 18.76 4.33
C ARG A 103 -3.43 19.69 4.62
N ASN A 104 -4.65 19.16 4.73
CA ASN A 104 -5.84 19.97 5.02
C ASN A 104 -5.86 20.52 6.46
N THR A 105 -4.96 20.08 7.36
CA THR A 105 -4.76 20.73 8.66
C THR A 105 -3.94 22.02 8.58
N GLU A 106 -3.24 22.22 7.45
CA GLU A 106 -2.51 23.46 7.16
C GLU A 106 -3.24 24.25 6.08
N LEU A 107 -3.84 25.38 6.45
CA LEU A 107 -4.40 26.32 5.48
C LEU A 107 -3.27 27.15 4.88
N ARG A 108 -3.03 26.99 3.57
CA ARG A 108 -2.05 27.76 2.80
C ARG A 108 -2.75 28.77 1.91
N ALA A 109 -2.15 29.95 1.77
CA ALA A 109 -2.65 30.98 0.87
C ALA A 109 -2.60 30.48 -0.59
N PRO A 110 -3.71 30.57 -1.36
CA PRO A 110 -3.75 30.11 -2.75
C PRO A 110 -2.98 31.03 -3.71
N PHE A 111 -2.75 32.29 -3.32
CA PHE A 111 -1.99 33.27 -4.09
C PHE A 111 -1.29 34.25 -3.13
N THR A 112 -0.38 35.07 -3.66
CA THR A 112 0.27 36.15 -2.90
C THR A 112 -0.72 37.30 -2.70
N GLY A 113 -0.93 37.73 -1.45
CA GLY A 113 -1.87 38.81 -1.15
C GLY A 113 -1.77 39.27 0.30
N VAL A 114 -2.75 40.08 0.72
CA VAL A 114 -2.87 40.60 2.09
C VAL A 114 -4.07 39.95 2.77
N VAL A 115 -3.91 39.48 4.01
CA VAL A 115 -5.03 38.94 4.79
C VAL A 115 -5.92 40.09 5.24
N ALA A 116 -7.13 40.17 4.70
CA ALA A 116 -8.09 41.25 5.00
C ALA A 116 -8.82 41.01 6.33
N THR A 117 -9.24 39.77 6.57
CA THR A 117 -9.93 39.36 7.81
C THR A 117 -9.50 37.96 8.23
N LEU A 118 -9.35 37.73 9.53
CA LEU A 118 -9.17 36.41 10.13
C LEU A 118 -10.33 36.15 11.10
N ASN A 119 -11.17 35.17 10.77
CA ASN A 119 -12.42 34.88 11.47
C ASN A 119 -12.31 33.70 12.46
N ALA A 120 -11.11 33.15 12.66
CA ALA A 120 -10.89 32.04 13.59
C ALA A 120 -9.96 32.44 14.74
N ALA A 121 -10.31 32.01 15.96
CA ALA A 121 -9.49 32.18 17.16
C ALA A 121 -8.68 30.92 17.50
N VAL A 122 -7.58 31.10 18.23
CA VAL A 122 -6.77 29.98 18.73
C VAL A 122 -7.60 29.12 19.69
N GLY A 123 -7.71 27.83 19.40
CA GLY A 123 -8.50 26.88 20.18
C GLY A 123 -9.96 26.78 19.77
N GLU A 124 -10.42 27.59 18.80
CA GLU A 124 -11.75 27.49 18.22
C GLU A 124 -11.82 26.31 17.24
N GLN A 125 -12.92 25.54 17.30
CA GLN A 125 -13.16 24.44 16.38
C GLN A 125 -13.85 24.95 15.11
N VAL A 126 -13.16 24.88 13.98
CA VAL A 126 -13.71 25.23 12.66
C VAL A 126 -14.24 23.99 11.94
N SER A 127 -15.45 24.09 11.39
CA SER A 127 -16.05 23.02 10.58
C SER A 127 -15.53 23.07 9.13
N PRO A 128 -15.45 21.94 8.42
CA PRO A 128 -15.10 21.92 7.00
C PRO A 128 -16.00 22.85 6.18
N GLY A 129 -15.39 23.71 5.35
CA GLY A 129 -16.10 24.69 4.52
C GLY A 129 -16.44 26.01 5.21
N ALA A 130 -16.22 26.14 6.53
CA ALA A 130 -16.36 27.42 7.21
C ALA A 130 -15.26 28.41 6.75
N PRO A 131 -15.59 29.67 6.44
CA PRO A 131 -14.61 30.66 6.01
C PRO A 131 -13.70 31.09 7.17
N VAL A 132 -12.42 30.73 7.11
CA VAL A 132 -11.43 31.03 8.16
C VAL A 132 -10.78 32.39 7.98
N ALA A 133 -10.45 32.78 6.74
CA ALA A 133 -9.80 34.05 6.43
C ALA A 133 -10.22 34.57 5.05
N GLN A 134 -10.14 35.89 4.84
CA GLN A 134 -10.20 36.50 3.51
C GLN A 134 -8.82 36.98 3.10
N LEU A 135 -8.44 36.66 1.87
CA LEU A 135 -7.18 37.07 1.25
C LEU A 135 -7.50 37.97 0.06
N ALA A 136 -6.91 39.16 0.04
CA ALA A 136 -7.08 40.13 -1.02
C ALA A 136 -5.79 40.24 -1.85
N ASP A 137 -5.93 40.17 -3.18
CA ASP A 137 -4.87 40.62 -4.09
C ASP A 137 -4.96 42.14 -4.23
N VAL A 138 -3.89 42.83 -3.89
CA VAL A 138 -3.81 44.31 -3.92
C VAL A 138 -2.87 44.81 -5.01
N THR A 139 -2.42 43.92 -5.90
CA THR A 139 -1.46 44.26 -6.96
C THR A 139 -2.11 44.91 -8.18
N ALA A 140 -3.37 44.60 -8.46
CA ALA A 140 -4.15 45.18 -9.56
C ALA A 140 -5.50 45.69 -9.04
N TRP A 141 -5.69 47.02 -9.07
CA TRP A 141 -6.95 47.65 -8.69
C TRP A 141 -7.81 47.85 -9.93
N GLU A 142 -9.01 47.28 -9.92
CA GLU A 142 -10.04 47.53 -10.92
C GLU A 142 -10.97 48.64 -10.41
N ILE A 143 -11.17 49.68 -11.22
CA ILE A 143 -12.06 50.81 -10.91
C ILE A 143 -13.24 50.72 -11.86
N GLU A 144 -14.40 50.31 -11.35
CA GLU A 144 -15.66 50.41 -12.07
C GLU A 144 -16.30 51.78 -11.78
N THR A 145 -16.51 52.58 -12.82
CA THR A 145 -17.30 53.83 -12.73
C THR A 145 -18.74 53.52 -13.15
N SER A 146 -19.69 53.57 -12.20
CA SER A 146 -21.10 53.28 -12.48
C SER A 146 -21.85 54.42 -13.17
N ASP A 147 -21.23 55.59 -13.32
CA ASP A 147 -21.90 56.79 -13.81
C ASP A 147 -20.99 57.58 -14.76
N LEU A 148 -20.90 57.10 -16.00
CA LEU A 148 -20.44 57.90 -17.13
C LEU A 148 -21.68 58.44 -17.83
N THR A 149 -22.21 59.57 -17.35
CA THR A 149 -23.12 60.36 -18.18
C THR A 149 -22.31 60.98 -19.32
N GLU A 150 -22.64 60.62 -20.56
CA GLU A 150 -22.04 61.14 -21.79
C GLU A 150 -22.51 62.59 -22.05
N LEU A 151 -22.31 63.47 -21.07
CA LEU A 151 -22.77 64.85 -21.12
C LEU A 151 -21.69 65.77 -20.54
N ASP A 152 -20.52 65.78 -21.16
CA ASP A 152 -19.63 66.95 -21.27
C ASP A 152 -18.40 66.59 -22.12
N VAL A 153 -18.62 66.54 -23.43
CA VAL A 153 -17.56 66.82 -24.41
C VAL A 153 -17.93 68.16 -25.02
N VAL A 154 -17.27 69.23 -24.54
CA VAL A 154 -17.38 70.59 -25.10
C VAL A 154 -16.14 70.90 -25.92
#